data_AF-A0A536L8F5-F1
#
_entry.id   AF-A0A536L8F5-F1
#
_cell.length_a   1.000
_cell.length_b   1.000
_cell.length_c   1.000
_cell.angle_alpha   90.00
_cell.angle_beta   90.00
_cell.angle_gamma   90.00
#
_symmetry.space_group_name_H-M   'P 1'
#
loop_
_entity.id
_entity.type
_entity.pdbx_description
1 polymer ?
#
loop_
_entity_poly.entity_id
_entity_poly.type
_entity_poly.pdbx_seq_one_letter_code
_entity_poly.pdbx_strand_id
1 'polypeptide(L)'
;MEKPLTRPFFIRNLGAGQLLETFLVSAVAAFLGVRFFLGVTGYPRLGGGGLHIAHMLWGGTLMVAGVLLLLSYLGQRIRRAAAVVAGLGFGLFIDELGKFITSDNNYFYRPAIALIYVVFVLLFLWWRSLERHRVWDEQTYLANALMLLQDAALHDLDPTEKYHLVRWLRQSGTAGTALLGNIEQEVAARRPDLPRRSPLGARLRWIQRRVEGILRSRWTGRIAIAVLLIRLLAAVTASLALVYAPNATGPGETVDLPLLLASAVSGGLTLVGVVYLILRSRAHALRWFRRSILASIFLTDLFTFYYQQLGAVADLAVDLILLAVFEALLEAEHRRAGRVEATAG
;
A
#
# COMPACT_ATOMS: atom_id res chain seq x y z
N MET A 1 6.47 -46.02 -4.77
CA MET A 1 5.45 -45.25 -5.53
C MET A 1 5.73 -43.78 -5.30
N GLU A 2 6.35 -43.11 -6.26
CA GLU A 2 6.47 -41.65 -6.22
C GLU A 2 5.06 -41.06 -6.29
N LYS A 3 4.72 -40.22 -5.30
CA LYS A 3 3.46 -39.49 -5.29
C LYS A 3 3.49 -38.58 -6.53
N PRO A 4 2.49 -38.61 -7.42
CA PRO A 4 2.48 -37.74 -8.58
C PRO A 4 2.61 -36.30 -8.08
N LEU A 5 3.66 -35.60 -8.53
CA LEU A 5 3.87 -34.20 -8.24
C LEU A 5 2.66 -33.45 -8.79
N THR A 6 1.72 -33.10 -7.91
CA THR A 6 0.61 -32.20 -8.23
C THR A 6 1.24 -30.87 -8.60
N ARG A 7 1.46 -30.64 -9.90
CA ARG A 7 2.00 -29.38 -10.41
C ARG A 7 0.96 -28.31 -10.11
N PRO A 8 1.26 -27.31 -9.26
CA PRO A 8 0.28 -26.29 -8.94
C PRO A 8 -0.01 -25.48 -10.21
N PHE A 9 -1.29 -25.43 -10.60
CA PHE A 9 -1.75 -24.63 -11.74
C PHE A 9 -1.49 -23.13 -11.52
N PHE A 10 -1.49 -22.70 -10.26
CA PHE A 10 -1.24 -21.31 -9.87
C PHE A 10 0.12 -21.17 -9.19
N ILE A 11 1.13 -20.76 -9.96
CA ILE A 11 2.44 -20.43 -9.41
C ILE A 11 2.49 -18.93 -9.09
N ARG A 12 2.87 -18.59 -7.86
CA ARG A 12 2.92 -17.19 -7.41
C ARG A 12 4.14 -16.48 -8.00
N ASN A 13 3.93 -15.29 -8.58
CA ASN A 13 5.03 -14.36 -8.88
C ASN A 13 5.51 -13.68 -7.59
N LEU A 14 6.72 -14.03 -7.15
CA LEU A 14 7.35 -13.49 -5.93
C LEU A 14 7.75 -12.02 -6.08
N GLY A 15 7.93 -11.55 -7.32
CA GLY A 15 8.15 -10.16 -7.69
C GLY A 15 6.87 -9.35 -7.96
N ALA A 16 5.68 -9.96 -7.86
CA ALA A 16 4.39 -9.24 -7.98
C ALA A 16 4.31 -8.06 -7.00
N GLY A 17 5.09 -8.18 -5.91
CA GLY A 17 5.44 -7.18 -4.90
C GLY A 17 5.27 -5.74 -5.35
N GLN A 18 6.34 -5.37 -6.04
CA GLN A 18 6.62 -4.04 -6.51
C GLN A 18 5.68 -3.63 -7.65
N LEU A 19 5.20 -4.58 -8.45
CA LEU A 19 4.32 -4.29 -9.59
C LEU A 19 2.95 -3.81 -9.11
N LEU A 20 2.34 -4.49 -8.15
CA LEU A 20 1.03 -4.10 -7.63
C LEU A 20 1.10 -2.84 -6.76
N GLU A 21 2.20 -2.62 -6.03
CA GLU A 21 2.47 -1.34 -5.39
C GLU A 21 2.60 -0.20 -6.41
N THR A 22 3.39 -0.40 -7.47
CA THR A 22 3.58 0.61 -8.53
C THR A 22 2.26 0.95 -9.22
N PHE A 23 1.43 -0.06 -9.49
CA PHE A 23 0.08 0.13 -10.03
C PHE A 23 -0.78 0.99 -9.10
N LEU A 24 -0.84 0.64 -7.81
CA LEU A 24 -1.66 1.34 -6.82
C LEU A 24 -1.22 2.80 -6.65
N VAL A 25 0.09 3.04 -6.51
CA VAL A 25 0.66 4.38 -6.37
C VAL A 25 0.36 5.23 -7.61
N SER A 26 0.50 4.64 -8.81
CA SER A 26 0.19 5.34 -10.07
C SER A 26 -1.30 5.67 -10.17
N ALA A 27 -2.18 4.77 -9.74
CA ALA A 27 -3.62 5.00 -9.72
C ALA A 27 -4.04 6.10 -8.76
N VAL A 28 -3.54 6.08 -7.52
CA VAL A 28 -3.81 7.13 -6.53
C VAL A 28 -3.26 8.47 -7.01
N ALA A 29 -2.05 8.49 -7.58
CA ALA A 29 -1.45 9.71 -8.11
C ALA A 29 -2.26 10.29 -9.28
N ALA A 30 -2.75 9.45 -10.20
CA ALA A 30 -3.61 9.89 -11.30
C ALA A 30 -4.94 10.45 -10.78
N PHE A 31 -5.60 9.74 -9.87
CA PHE A 31 -6.86 10.18 -9.25
C PHE A 31 -6.70 11.54 -8.55
N LEU A 32 -5.72 11.67 -7.66
CA LEU A 32 -5.45 12.93 -6.95
C LEU A 32 -5.02 14.04 -7.91
N GLY A 33 -4.22 13.72 -8.92
CA GLY A 33 -3.76 14.66 -9.94
C GLY A 33 -4.90 15.24 -10.76
N VAL A 34 -5.85 14.40 -11.21
CA VAL A 34 -7.06 14.85 -11.91
C VAL A 34 -7.91 15.71 -11.00
N ARG A 35 -8.18 15.28 -9.76
CA ARG A 35 -8.99 16.05 -8.81
C ARG A 35 -8.37 17.41 -8.50
N PHE A 36 -7.06 17.47 -8.30
CA PHE A 36 -6.34 18.71 -8.10
C PHE A 36 -6.45 19.61 -9.33
N PHE A 37 -6.22 19.07 -10.52
CA PHE A 37 -6.35 19.81 -11.78
C PHE A 37 -7.77 20.38 -11.97
N LEU A 38 -8.81 19.56 -11.77
CA LEU A 38 -10.20 20.00 -11.89
C LEU A 38 -10.58 21.03 -10.83
N GLY A 39 -10.07 20.88 -9.60
CA GLY A 39 -10.29 21.83 -8.52
C GLY A 39 -9.68 23.20 -8.80
N VAL A 40 -8.46 23.25 -9.36
CA VAL A 40 -7.79 24.51 -9.71
C VAL A 40 -8.39 25.16 -10.96
N THR A 41 -8.87 24.36 -11.92
CA THR A 41 -9.43 24.85 -13.19
C THR A 41 -10.93 25.11 -13.16
N GLY A 42 -11.61 24.82 -12.04
CA GLY A 42 -13.04 25.06 -11.87
C GLY A 42 -13.94 24.08 -12.66
N TYR A 43 -13.51 22.83 -12.81
CA TYR A 43 -14.24 21.76 -13.51
C TYR A 43 -14.61 22.10 -14.97
N PRO A 44 -13.61 22.35 -15.84
CA PRO A 44 -13.85 22.66 -17.24
C PRO A 44 -14.54 21.48 -17.94
N ARG A 45 -15.57 21.80 -18.73
CA ARG A 45 -16.25 20.80 -19.56
C ARG A 45 -15.42 20.55 -20.82
N LEU A 46 -14.88 19.34 -20.95
CA LEU A 46 -14.23 18.89 -22.17
C LEU A 46 -15.28 18.24 -23.10
N GLY A 47 -15.67 18.98 -24.14
CA GLY A 47 -16.63 18.55 -25.16
C GLY A 47 -17.68 19.63 -25.50
N GLY A 48 -18.21 19.60 -26.72
CA GLY A 48 -19.18 20.57 -27.24
C GLY A 48 -20.33 19.88 -27.98
N GLY A 49 -21.49 20.54 -28.07
CA GLY A 49 -22.66 20.03 -28.82
C GLY A 49 -23.36 18.81 -28.19
N GLY A 50 -23.28 18.63 -26.87
CA GLY A 50 -23.87 17.49 -26.15
C GLY A 50 -22.95 16.27 -26.00
N LEU A 51 -21.76 16.29 -26.60
CA LEU A 51 -20.71 15.30 -26.38
C LEU A 51 -19.83 15.71 -25.20
N HIS A 52 -19.75 14.85 -24.19
CA HIS A 52 -18.76 14.94 -23.10
C HIS A 52 -17.77 13.78 -23.22
N ILE A 53 -16.48 14.08 -23.38
CA ILE A 53 -15.45 13.04 -23.42
C ILE A 53 -15.06 12.74 -21.97
N ALA A 54 -15.58 11.64 -21.43
CA ALA A 54 -15.23 11.19 -20.09
C ALA A 54 -13.76 10.77 -20.06
N HIS A 55 -13.01 11.26 -19.07
CA HIS A 55 -11.64 10.77 -18.84
C HIS A 55 -11.60 9.29 -18.45
N MET A 56 -12.76 8.71 -18.11
CA MET A 56 -12.96 7.26 -18.01
C MET A 56 -12.54 6.49 -19.28
N LEU A 57 -12.83 7.03 -20.48
CA LEU A 57 -12.45 6.37 -21.75
C LEU A 57 -10.93 6.30 -21.92
N TRP A 58 -10.24 7.40 -21.60
CA TRP A 58 -8.78 7.44 -21.57
C TRP A 58 -8.22 6.51 -20.51
N GLY A 59 -8.88 6.43 -19.34
CA GLY A 59 -8.58 5.47 -18.30
C GLY A 59 -8.63 4.02 -18.78
N GLY A 60 -9.75 3.63 -19.43
CA GLY A 60 -9.90 2.33 -20.06
C GLY A 60 -8.84 2.04 -21.12
N THR A 61 -8.54 3.03 -21.98
CA THR A 61 -7.53 2.90 -23.03
C THR A 61 -6.13 2.66 -22.46
N LEU A 62 -5.75 3.38 -21.40
CA LEU A 62 -4.48 3.15 -20.71
C LEU A 62 -4.43 1.79 -20.02
N MET A 63 -5.52 1.31 -19.42
CA MET A 63 -5.58 -0.04 -18.87
C MET A 63 -5.37 -1.10 -19.96
N VAL A 64 -6.04 -0.96 -21.11
CA VAL A 64 -5.84 -1.83 -22.28
C VAL A 64 -4.39 -1.76 -22.76
N ALA A 65 -3.81 -0.56 -22.88
CA ALA A 65 -2.40 -0.39 -23.25
C ALA A 65 -1.45 -1.12 -22.29
N GLY A 66 -1.72 -1.07 -20.98
CA GLY A 66 -0.97 -1.81 -19.98
C GLY A 66 -1.05 -3.33 -20.19
N VAL A 67 -2.23 -3.86 -20.50
CA VAL A 67 -2.41 -5.28 -20.85
C VAL A 67 -1.66 -5.63 -22.13
N LEU A 68 -1.78 -4.81 -23.18
CA LEU A 68 -1.08 -5.03 -24.45
C LEU A 68 0.44 -5.04 -24.28
N LEU A 69 0.99 -4.20 -23.40
CA LEU A 69 2.42 -4.23 -23.05
C LEU A 69 2.83 -5.57 -22.43
N LEU A 70 2.01 -6.12 -21.52
CA LEU A 70 2.26 -7.43 -20.90
C LEU A 70 2.14 -8.60 -21.88
N LEU A 71 1.26 -8.48 -22.88
CA LEU A 71 1.06 -9.52 -23.90
C LEU A 71 2.11 -9.46 -25.02
N SER A 72 2.62 -8.27 -25.35
CA SER A 72 3.49 -8.08 -26.51
C SER A 72 4.98 -8.26 -26.20
N TYR A 73 5.40 -8.05 -24.94
CA TYR A 73 6.81 -8.00 -24.58
C TYR A 73 7.13 -8.85 -23.35
N LEU A 74 8.33 -9.44 -23.37
CA LEU A 74 8.95 -10.09 -22.22
C LEU A 74 9.93 -9.12 -21.53
N GLY A 75 10.00 -9.17 -20.21
CA GLY A 75 11.00 -8.44 -19.41
C GLY A 75 10.42 -7.68 -18.22
N GLN A 76 11.20 -7.53 -17.14
CA GLN A 76 10.70 -6.91 -15.90
C GLN A 76 10.47 -5.41 -16.05
N ARG A 77 11.27 -4.74 -16.88
CA ARG A 77 11.12 -3.31 -17.19
C ARG A 77 9.76 -3.00 -17.82
N ILE A 78 9.32 -3.83 -18.78
CA ILE A 78 8.01 -3.65 -19.42
C ILE A 78 6.88 -3.98 -18.44
N ARG A 79 7.02 -5.00 -17.59
CA ARG A 79 6.03 -5.26 -16.53
C ARG A 79 5.87 -4.06 -15.58
N ARG A 80 6.96 -3.41 -15.19
CA ARG A 80 6.93 -2.17 -14.39
C ARG A 80 6.25 -1.03 -15.14
N ALA A 81 6.58 -0.82 -16.41
CA ALA A 81 5.93 0.19 -17.24
C ALA A 81 4.42 -0.08 -17.41
N ALA A 82 4.04 -1.34 -17.66
CA ALA A 82 2.65 -1.77 -17.75
C ALA A 82 1.89 -1.53 -16.44
N ALA A 83 2.51 -1.79 -15.29
CA ALA A 83 1.91 -1.49 -13.99
C ALA A 83 1.66 0.01 -13.80
N VAL A 84 2.60 0.88 -14.22
CA VAL A 84 2.38 2.34 -14.21
C VAL A 84 1.24 2.73 -15.13
N VAL A 85 1.30 2.30 -16.41
CA VAL A 85 0.31 2.67 -17.43
C VAL A 85 -1.09 2.18 -17.06
N ALA A 86 -1.23 0.94 -16.63
CA ALA A 86 -2.50 0.39 -16.16
C ALA A 86 -2.98 1.07 -14.88
N GLY A 87 -2.07 1.41 -13.95
CA GLY A 87 -2.39 2.12 -12.72
C GLY A 87 -2.92 3.53 -13.01
N LEU A 88 -2.22 4.31 -13.84
CA LEU A 88 -2.70 5.62 -14.31
C LEU A 88 -4.09 5.48 -14.95
N GLY A 89 -4.26 4.47 -15.82
CA GLY A 89 -5.55 4.18 -16.44
C GLY A 89 -6.67 3.90 -15.43
N PHE A 90 -6.42 3.05 -14.45
CA PHE A 90 -7.37 2.75 -13.38
C PHE A 90 -7.72 3.98 -12.55
N GLY A 91 -6.74 4.82 -12.20
CA GLY A 91 -6.95 6.07 -11.47
C GLY A 91 -7.83 7.07 -12.22
N LEU A 92 -7.60 7.24 -13.54
CA LEU A 92 -8.47 8.07 -14.40
C LEU A 92 -9.88 7.50 -14.54
N PHE A 93 -9.99 6.17 -14.61
CA PHE A 93 -11.25 5.44 -14.74
C PHE A 93 -12.13 5.59 -13.51
N ILE A 94 -11.55 5.33 -12.33
CA ILE A 94 -12.29 5.33 -11.06
C ILE A 94 -12.72 6.74 -10.64
N ASP A 95 -12.06 7.79 -11.13
CA ASP A 95 -12.43 9.19 -10.82
C ASP A 95 -13.86 9.55 -11.27
N GLU A 96 -14.35 8.91 -12.34
CA GLU A 96 -15.67 9.14 -12.90
C GLU A 96 -16.76 8.27 -12.26
N LEU A 97 -16.43 7.49 -11.22
CA LEU A 97 -17.36 6.56 -10.59
C LEU A 97 -18.69 7.23 -10.19
N GLY A 98 -18.65 8.48 -9.70
CA GLY A 98 -19.84 9.23 -9.31
C GLY A 98 -20.85 9.44 -10.46
N LYS A 99 -20.37 9.72 -11.67
CA LYS A 99 -21.23 9.90 -12.85
C LYS A 99 -21.95 8.62 -13.27
N PHE A 100 -21.46 7.43 -12.92
CA PHE A 100 -22.06 6.19 -13.42
C PHE A 100 -22.79 5.37 -12.36
N ILE A 101 -22.69 5.77 -11.10
CA ILE A 101 -23.47 5.18 -10.01
C ILE A 101 -24.86 5.81 -9.89
N THR A 102 -25.03 7.04 -10.36
CA THR A 102 -26.27 7.80 -10.23
C THR A 102 -27.03 7.85 -11.55
N SER A 103 -28.37 7.79 -11.49
CA SER A 103 -29.22 7.82 -12.69
C SER A 103 -29.19 9.16 -13.43
N ASP A 104 -28.78 10.24 -12.77
CA ASP A 104 -28.65 11.60 -13.31
C ASP A 104 -27.21 11.95 -13.75
N ASN A 105 -26.28 10.99 -13.68
CA ASN A 105 -24.86 11.17 -13.96
C ASN A 105 -24.17 12.28 -13.15
N ASN A 106 -24.45 12.34 -11.85
CA ASN A 106 -23.92 13.34 -10.95
C ASN A 106 -22.44 13.09 -10.56
N TYR A 107 -21.53 13.88 -11.15
CA TYR A 107 -20.09 13.83 -10.84
C TYR A 107 -19.77 14.15 -9.36
N PHE A 108 -20.58 14.98 -8.71
CA PHE A 108 -20.39 15.42 -7.32
C PHE A 108 -21.17 14.57 -6.31
N TYR A 109 -21.62 13.39 -6.72
CA TYR A 109 -22.28 12.45 -5.81
C TYR A 109 -21.35 12.11 -4.65
N ARG A 110 -21.62 12.69 -3.47
CA ARG A 110 -20.75 12.61 -2.27
C ARG A 110 -20.31 11.18 -1.91
N PRO A 111 -21.19 10.16 -1.96
CA PRO A 111 -20.77 8.78 -1.69
C PRO A 111 -19.69 8.24 -2.63
N ALA A 112 -19.53 8.79 -3.82
CA ALA A 112 -18.56 8.30 -4.80
C ALA A 112 -17.12 8.36 -4.27
N ILE A 113 -16.73 9.43 -3.58
CA ILE A 113 -15.36 9.56 -3.06
C ILE A 113 -15.09 8.57 -1.93
N ALA A 114 -16.08 8.34 -1.05
CA ALA A 114 -16.01 7.30 -0.04
C ALA A 114 -15.89 5.90 -0.67
N LEU A 115 -16.63 5.61 -1.74
CA LEU A 115 -16.53 4.35 -2.48
C LEU A 115 -15.16 4.18 -3.15
N ILE A 116 -14.64 5.22 -3.79
CA ILE A 116 -13.28 5.22 -4.37
C ILE A 116 -12.24 4.90 -3.28
N TYR A 117 -12.36 5.54 -2.11
CA TYR A 117 -11.52 5.26 -0.95
C TYR A 117 -11.59 3.79 -0.53
N VAL A 118 -12.79 3.23 -0.36
CA VAL A 118 -12.99 1.80 -0.02
C VAL A 118 -12.32 0.91 -1.05
N VAL A 119 -12.50 1.19 -2.36
CA VAL A 119 -11.87 0.41 -3.43
C VAL A 119 -10.34 0.41 -3.29
N PHE A 120 -9.72 1.57 -3.10
CA PHE A 120 -8.27 1.66 -2.91
C PHE A 120 -7.78 0.92 -1.67
N VAL A 121 -8.49 1.06 -0.55
CA VAL A 121 -8.16 0.38 0.70
C VAL A 121 -8.30 -1.14 0.57
N LEU A 122 -9.36 -1.63 -0.07
CA LEU A 122 -9.57 -3.06 -0.32
C LEU A 122 -8.49 -3.63 -1.25
N LEU A 123 -8.12 -2.90 -2.31
CA LEU A 123 -7.01 -3.28 -3.18
C LEU A 123 -5.69 -3.37 -2.40
N PHE A 124 -5.41 -2.38 -1.55
CA PHE A 124 -4.23 -2.37 -0.69
C PHE A 124 -4.22 -3.57 0.27
N LEU A 125 -5.35 -3.87 0.92
CA LEU A 125 -5.47 -5.02 1.83
C LEU A 125 -5.30 -6.35 1.11
N TRP A 126 -5.98 -6.51 -0.02
CA TRP A 126 -5.89 -7.71 -0.85
C TRP A 126 -4.43 -7.95 -1.24
N TRP A 127 -3.76 -6.90 -1.69
CA TRP A 127 -2.35 -6.92 -2.01
C TRP A 127 -1.48 -7.34 -0.82
N ARG A 128 -1.63 -6.67 0.33
CA ARG A 128 -0.86 -6.96 1.55
C ARG A 128 -1.07 -8.37 2.09
N SER A 129 -2.26 -8.95 1.87
CA SER A 129 -2.56 -10.34 2.22
C SER A 129 -1.67 -11.31 1.45
N LEU A 130 -1.37 -11.01 0.19
CA LEU A 130 -0.58 -11.87 -0.69
C LEU A 130 0.91 -11.92 -0.29
N GLU A 131 1.43 -10.89 0.37
CA GLU A 131 2.83 -10.82 0.82
C GLU A 131 3.13 -11.63 2.08
N ARG A 132 2.12 -12.15 2.78
CA ARG A 132 2.29 -12.75 4.12
C ARG A 132 3.04 -14.08 4.15
N HIS A 133 3.27 -14.74 3.01
CA HIS A 133 3.89 -16.05 2.95
C HIS A 133 5.42 -15.96 2.84
N ARG A 134 6.10 -16.57 3.81
CA ARG A 134 7.56 -16.47 3.97
C ARG A 134 8.34 -17.62 3.34
N VAL A 135 7.68 -18.76 3.08
CA VAL A 135 8.27 -19.96 2.46
C VAL A 135 7.29 -20.50 1.43
N TRP A 136 7.78 -20.74 0.23
CA TRP A 136 7.05 -21.34 -0.89
C TRP A 136 7.61 -22.73 -1.20
N ASP A 137 6.91 -23.47 -2.03
CA ASP A 137 7.32 -24.77 -2.56
C ASP A 137 8.48 -24.65 -3.58
N GLU A 138 9.26 -25.72 -3.74
CA GLU A 138 10.42 -25.76 -4.64
C GLU A 138 10.08 -25.37 -6.08
N GLN A 139 8.88 -25.77 -6.56
CA GLN A 139 8.42 -25.48 -7.93
C GLN A 139 8.14 -23.98 -8.12
N THR A 140 7.56 -23.31 -7.13
CA THR A 140 7.39 -21.86 -7.12
C THR A 140 8.75 -21.15 -7.17
N TYR A 141 9.74 -21.60 -6.39
CA TYR A 141 11.08 -21.01 -6.47
C TYR A 141 11.75 -21.23 -7.83
N LEU A 142 11.64 -22.44 -8.40
CA LEU A 142 12.17 -22.74 -9.72
C LEU A 142 11.57 -21.84 -10.80
N ALA A 143 10.24 -21.73 -10.85
CA ALA A 143 9.56 -20.90 -11.84
C ALA A 143 9.96 -19.42 -11.76
N ASN A 144 10.06 -18.87 -10.54
CA ASN A 144 10.49 -17.48 -10.35
C ASN A 144 11.98 -17.29 -10.69
N ALA A 145 12.83 -18.27 -10.36
CA ALA A 145 14.23 -18.26 -10.75
C ALA A 145 14.39 -18.28 -12.27
N LEU A 146 13.63 -19.12 -12.99
CA LEU A 146 13.63 -19.17 -14.46
C LEU A 146 13.19 -17.83 -15.08
N MET A 147 12.12 -17.23 -14.57
CA MET A 147 11.64 -15.93 -15.04
C MET A 147 12.68 -14.81 -14.85
N LEU A 148 13.37 -14.81 -13.70
CA LEU A 148 14.41 -13.82 -13.42
C LEU A 148 15.70 -14.11 -14.18
N LEU A 149 16.05 -15.38 -14.38
CA LEU A 149 17.18 -15.81 -15.19
C LEU A 149 17.02 -15.40 -16.66
N GLN A 150 15.81 -15.51 -17.20
CA GLN A 150 15.49 -15.02 -18.55
C GLN A 150 15.80 -13.53 -18.69
N ASP A 151 15.41 -12.72 -17.70
CA ASP A 151 15.66 -11.28 -17.74
C ASP A 151 17.17 -10.98 -17.56
N ALA A 152 17.84 -11.66 -16.64
CA ALA A 152 19.27 -11.54 -16.39
C ALA A 152 20.17 -11.99 -17.57
N ALA A 153 19.67 -12.88 -18.42
CA ALA A 153 20.36 -13.32 -19.64
C ALA A 153 20.30 -12.28 -20.76
N LEU A 154 19.25 -11.47 -20.80
CA LEU A 154 19.01 -10.48 -21.85
C LEU A 154 19.34 -9.04 -21.43
N HIS A 155 19.37 -8.76 -20.12
CA HIS A 155 19.54 -7.43 -19.54
C HIS A 155 20.61 -7.40 -18.43
N ASP A 156 20.68 -6.28 -17.71
CA ASP A 156 21.55 -6.11 -16.55
C ASP A 156 21.08 -6.94 -15.37
N LEU A 157 22.02 -7.53 -14.64
CA LEU A 157 21.75 -8.26 -13.41
C LEU A 157 22.05 -7.36 -12.21
N ASP A 158 21.05 -6.69 -11.66
CA ASP A 158 21.27 -5.79 -10.54
C ASP A 158 21.65 -6.57 -9.24
N PRO A 159 22.26 -5.92 -8.23
CA PRO A 159 22.68 -6.61 -7.01
C PRO A 159 21.53 -7.27 -6.22
N THR A 160 20.33 -6.68 -6.24
CA THR A 160 19.13 -7.19 -5.58
C THR A 160 18.55 -8.36 -6.36
N GLU A 161 18.48 -8.25 -7.69
CA GLU A 161 18.08 -9.32 -8.60
C GLU A 161 19.03 -10.51 -8.52
N LYS A 162 20.35 -10.28 -8.47
CA LYS A 162 21.34 -11.35 -8.24
C LYS A 162 21.09 -12.07 -6.92
N TYR A 163 20.88 -11.31 -5.85
CA TYR A 163 20.60 -11.88 -4.53
C TYR A 163 19.34 -12.77 -4.56
N HIS A 164 18.26 -12.29 -5.18
CA HIS A 164 17.03 -13.06 -5.32
C HIS A 164 17.21 -14.30 -6.21
N LEU A 165 17.88 -14.16 -7.36
CA LEU A 165 18.11 -15.24 -8.30
C LEU A 165 18.91 -16.39 -7.66
N VAL A 166 20.06 -16.09 -7.05
CA VAL A 166 20.86 -17.12 -6.36
C VAL A 166 20.07 -17.76 -5.22
N ARG A 167 19.33 -16.96 -4.44
CA ARG A 167 18.51 -17.48 -3.35
C ARG A 167 17.41 -18.41 -3.86
N TRP A 168 16.68 -18.05 -4.92
CA TRP A 168 15.60 -18.87 -5.46
C TRP A 168 16.13 -20.12 -6.15
N LEU A 169 17.28 -20.04 -6.84
CA LEU A 169 17.96 -21.22 -7.38
C LEU A 169 18.32 -22.21 -6.25
N ARG A 170 18.89 -21.74 -5.13
CA ARG A 170 19.15 -22.60 -3.96
C ARG A 170 17.87 -23.22 -3.38
N GLN A 171 16.83 -22.41 -3.23
CA GLN A 171 15.56 -22.86 -2.64
C GLN A 171 14.72 -23.74 -3.57
N SER A 172 15.04 -23.79 -4.86
CA SER A 172 14.42 -24.70 -5.82
C SER A 172 14.90 -26.15 -5.70
N GLY A 173 15.88 -26.42 -4.83
CA GLY A 173 16.24 -27.76 -4.39
C GLY A 173 16.59 -28.71 -5.54
N THR A 174 16.03 -29.92 -5.48
CA THR A 174 16.30 -30.98 -6.46
C THR A 174 15.68 -30.67 -7.83
N ALA A 175 14.53 -29.98 -7.86
CA ALA A 175 13.87 -29.59 -9.09
C ALA A 175 14.74 -28.61 -9.90
N GLY A 176 15.40 -27.67 -9.23
CA GLY A 176 16.32 -26.72 -9.85
C GLY A 176 17.58 -27.39 -10.39
N THR A 177 18.26 -28.20 -9.60
CA THR A 177 19.49 -28.88 -10.04
C THR A 177 19.24 -29.88 -11.15
N ALA A 178 18.10 -30.58 -11.16
CA ALA A 178 17.75 -31.49 -12.24
C ALA A 178 17.53 -30.77 -13.59
N LEU A 179 16.95 -29.57 -13.59
CA LEU A 179 16.63 -28.83 -14.82
C LEU A 179 17.78 -27.91 -15.28
N LEU A 180 18.45 -27.24 -14.34
CA LEU A 180 19.40 -26.15 -14.59
C LEU A 180 20.85 -26.53 -14.27
N GLY A 181 21.11 -27.73 -13.74
CA GLY A 181 22.45 -28.17 -13.38
C GLY A 181 23.15 -27.20 -12.42
N ASN A 182 24.34 -26.74 -12.81
CA ASN A 182 25.20 -25.88 -11.97
C ASN A 182 25.03 -24.38 -12.22
N ILE A 183 23.96 -23.94 -12.88
CA ILE A 183 23.70 -22.52 -13.19
C ILE A 183 23.75 -21.63 -11.94
N GLU A 184 23.38 -22.14 -10.76
CA GLU A 184 23.52 -21.40 -9.50
C GLU A 184 24.95 -20.91 -9.26
N GLN A 185 25.95 -21.77 -9.49
CA GLN A 185 27.37 -21.44 -9.28
C GLN A 185 27.85 -20.42 -10.30
N GLU A 186 27.43 -20.55 -11.56
CA GLU A 186 27.77 -19.61 -12.63
C GLU A 186 27.20 -18.21 -12.35
N VAL A 187 25.92 -18.13 -11.97
CA VAL A 187 25.26 -16.87 -11.61
C VAL A 187 25.89 -16.27 -10.35
N ALA A 188 26.23 -17.10 -9.36
CA ALA A 188 26.92 -16.64 -8.15
C ALA A 188 28.30 -16.04 -8.46
N ALA A 189 29.04 -16.62 -9.41
CA ALA A 189 30.35 -16.16 -9.85
C ALA A 189 30.28 -14.87 -10.69
N ARG A 190 29.24 -14.68 -11.52
CA ARG A 190 29.04 -13.47 -12.33
C ARG A 190 28.96 -12.22 -11.44
N ARG A 191 29.75 -11.18 -11.71
CA ARG A 191 29.64 -9.92 -10.96
C ARG A 191 28.29 -9.24 -11.27
N PRO A 192 27.57 -8.69 -10.27
CA PRO A 192 26.34 -7.95 -10.55
C PRO A 192 26.65 -6.68 -11.34
N ASP A 193 25.77 -6.37 -12.27
CA ASP A 193 25.81 -5.13 -13.03
C ASP A 193 25.38 -4.00 -12.10
N LEU A 194 26.32 -3.10 -11.83
CA LEU A 194 26.02 -1.96 -10.96
C LEU A 194 25.11 -1.01 -11.74
N PRO A 195 23.91 -0.67 -11.19
CA PRO A 195 22.99 0.20 -11.91
C PRO A 195 23.68 1.51 -12.25
N ARG A 196 23.55 1.97 -13.50
CA ARG A 196 23.98 3.32 -13.90
C ARG A 196 23.41 4.30 -12.90
N ARG A 197 24.29 5.08 -12.24
CA ARG A 197 23.92 6.01 -11.17
C ARG A 197 23.03 7.12 -11.74
N SER A 198 21.72 6.89 -11.79
CA SER A 198 20.78 7.99 -12.00
C SER A 198 20.82 8.90 -10.77
N PRO A 199 20.97 10.23 -10.95
CA PRO A 199 20.97 11.17 -9.83
C PRO A 199 19.66 11.11 -9.03
N LEU A 200 18.56 10.76 -9.69
CA LEU A 200 17.27 10.52 -9.04
C LEU A 200 17.32 9.29 -8.13
N GLY A 201 17.88 8.17 -8.59
CA GLY A 201 18.01 6.95 -7.79
C GLY A 201 18.91 7.11 -6.56
N ALA A 202 19.95 7.95 -6.65
CA ALA A 202 20.79 8.29 -5.50
C ALA A 202 20.03 9.13 -4.46
N ARG A 203 19.24 10.12 -4.91
CA ARG A 203 18.38 10.94 -4.05
C ARG A 203 17.30 10.09 -3.36
N LEU A 204 16.59 9.22 -4.10
CA LEU A 204 15.59 8.31 -3.54
C LEU A 204 16.18 7.41 -2.44
N ARG A 205 17.34 6.78 -2.68
CA ARG A 205 18.00 5.94 -1.66
C ARG A 205 18.50 6.73 -0.46
N TRP A 206 18.88 8.00 -0.64
CA TRP A 206 19.24 8.87 0.47
C TRP A 206 18.01 9.23 1.31
N ILE A 207 16.90 9.59 0.66
CA ILE A 207 15.61 9.86 1.30
C ILE A 207 15.16 8.63 2.09
N GLN A 208 15.17 7.43 1.48
CA GLN A 208 14.80 6.18 2.14
C GLN A 208 15.62 5.94 3.41
N ARG A 209 16.95 6.07 3.34
CA ARG A 209 17.83 5.91 4.51
C ARG A 209 17.56 6.95 5.60
N ARG A 210 17.26 8.20 5.22
CA ARG A 210 16.89 9.25 6.18
C ARG A 210 15.55 8.96 6.83
N VAL A 211 14.55 8.56 6.05
CA VAL A 211 13.22 8.15 6.53
C VAL A 211 13.34 6.96 7.48
N GLU A 212 14.09 5.91 7.13
CA GLU A 212 14.36 4.78 8.03
C GLU A 212 15.06 5.20 9.32
N GLY A 213 16.05 6.09 9.23
CA GLY A 213 16.75 6.64 10.40
C GLY A 213 15.81 7.42 11.33
N ILE A 214 14.89 8.20 10.76
CA ILE A 214 13.87 8.94 11.51
C ILE A 214 12.85 7.96 12.12
N LEU A 215 12.31 7.02 11.34
CA LEU A 215 11.35 6.01 11.80
C LEU A 215 11.88 5.18 12.98
N ARG A 216 13.19 4.90 13.00
CA ARG A 216 13.85 4.12 14.06
C ARG A 216 14.27 4.93 15.29
N SER A 217 14.07 6.25 15.28
CA SER A 217 14.38 7.09 16.44
C SER A 217 13.42 6.83 17.60
N ARG A 218 13.97 6.86 18.82
CA ARG A 218 13.20 6.72 20.08
C ARG A 218 12.19 7.85 20.29
N TRP A 219 12.44 9.02 19.69
CA TRP A 219 11.55 10.17 19.74
C TRP A 219 10.33 10.00 18.85
N THR A 220 10.49 9.37 17.69
CA THR A 220 9.42 9.14 16.72
C THR A 220 8.28 8.32 17.31
N GLY A 221 8.60 7.29 18.11
CA GLY A 221 7.56 6.54 18.82
C GLY A 221 6.83 7.35 19.88
N ARG A 222 7.52 8.26 20.60
CA ARG A 222 6.87 9.14 21.58
C ARG A 222 5.96 10.16 20.89
N ILE A 223 6.43 10.75 19.79
CA ILE A 223 5.65 11.69 18.98
C ILE A 223 4.42 10.99 18.40
N ALA A 224 4.57 9.79 17.85
CA ALA A 224 3.45 9.03 17.30
C ALA A 224 2.38 8.72 18.35
N ILE A 225 2.78 8.31 19.56
CA ILE A 225 1.85 8.10 20.68
C ILE A 225 1.21 9.44 21.08
N ALA A 226 1.98 10.52 21.19
CA ALA A 226 1.46 11.84 21.54
C ALA A 226 0.40 12.32 20.53
N VAL A 227 0.65 12.15 19.23
CA VAL A 227 -0.33 12.47 18.17
C VAL A 227 -1.61 11.64 18.33
N LEU A 228 -1.52 10.34 18.59
CA LEU A 228 -2.70 9.50 18.85
C LEU A 228 -3.48 9.98 20.09
N LEU A 229 -2.78 10.36 21.16
CA LEU A 229 -3.41 10.87 22.38
C LEU A 229 -4.08 12.23 22.16
N ILE A 230 -3.45 13.13 21.41
CA ILE A 230 -4.04 14.42 21.02
C ILE A 230 -5.31 14.20 20.21
N ARG A 231 -5.29 13.27 19.24
CA ARG A 231 -6.47 12.92 18.44
C ARG A 231 -7.59 12.30 19.28
N LEU A 232 -7.25 11.40 20.19
CA LEU A 232 -8.20 10.85 21.16
C LEU A 232 -8.84 11.96 22.00
N LEU A 233 -8.02 12.89 22.52
CA LEU A 233 -8.52 14.01 23.31
C LEU A 233 -9.44 14.91 22.47
N ALA A 234 -9.04 15.25 21.24
CA ALA A 234 -9.85 16.04 20.32
C ALA A 234 -11.22 15.38 20.05
N ALA A 235 -11.23 14.07 19.78
CA ALA A 235 -12.46 13.30 19.55
C ALA A 235 -13.36 13.29 20.79
N VAL A 236 -12.79 13.12 21.99
CA VAL A 236 -13.55 13.17 23.25
C VAL A 236 -14.10 14.57 23.49
N THR A 237 -13.31 15.63 23.28
CA THR A 237 -13.77 17.02 23.45
C THR A 237 -14.90 17.38 22.49
N ALA A 238 -14.80 16.95 21.23
CA ALA A 238 -15.86 17.15 20.24
C ALA A 238 -17.14 16.40 20.64
N SER A 239 -17.01 15.16 21.12
CA SER A 239 -18.15 14.36 21.60
C SER A 239 -18.82 14.99 22.82
N LEU A 240 -18.04 15.53 23.77
CA LEU A 240 -18.59 16.22 24.95
C LEU A 240 -19.25 17.55 24.58
N ALA A 241 -18.67 18.32 23.66
CA ALA A 241 -19.26 19.58 23.18
C ALA A 241 -20.66 19.35 22.59
N LEU A 242 -20.84 18.25 21.85
CA LEU A 242 -22.14 17.87 21.28
C LEU A 242 -23.20 17.57 22.36
N VAL A 243 -22.80 17.01 23.50
CA VAL A 243 -23.70 16.68 24.62
C VAL A 243 -24.02 17.90 25.48
N TYR A 244 -23.02 18.71 25.82
CA TYR A 244 -23.14 19.79 26.80
C TYR A 244 -23.41 21.17 26.20
N ALA A 245 -23.15 21.34 24.91
CA ALA A 245 -23.35 22.60 24.20
C ALA A 245 -24.02 22.36 22.83
N PRO A 246 -25.23 21.77 22.78
CA PRO A 246 -25.91 21.44 21.52
C PRO A 246 -26.25 22.66 20.65
N ASN A 247 -26.25 23.87 21.25
CA ASN A 247 -26.47 25.13 20.55
C ASN A 247 -25.17 25.76 20.02
N ALA A 248 -23.99 25.29 20.46
CA ALA A 248 -22.68 25.79 20.00
C ALA A 248 -22.28 25.20 18.63
N THR A 249 -22.83 24.04 18.29
CA THR A 249 -22.66 23.33 17.00
C THR A 249 -23.54 23.89 15.88
N GLY A 250 -24.35 24.91 16.16
CA GLY A 250 -25.27 25.53 15.20
C GLY A 250 -26.57 24.75 15.03
N PRO A 251 -27.67 25.42 14.64
CA PRO A 251 -28.97 24.78 14.49
C PRO A 251 -28.96 23.81 13.29
N GLY A 252 -29.23 22.53 13.54
CA GLY A 252 -29.41 21.50 12.51
C GLY A 252 -28.25 20.51 12.35
N GLU A 253 -27.17 20.62 13.14
CA GLU A 253 -26.11 19.62 13.16
C GLU A 253 -26.60 18.35 13.89
N THR A 254 -27.15 17.42 13.12
CA THR A 254 -27.54 16.11 13.65
C THR A 254 -26.31 15.33 14.06
N VAL A 255 -26.37 14.68 15.23
CA VAL A 255 -25.36 13.73 15.71
C VAL A 255 -25.10 12.69 14.62
N ASP A 256 -23.90 12.71 14.03
CA ASP A 256 -23.48 11.69 13.08
C ASP A 256 -23.06 10.42 13.82
N LEU A 257 -24.07 9.65 14.21
CA LEU A 257 -23.93 8.44 15.00
C LEU A 257 -22.93 7.45 14.37
N PRO A 258 -22.93 7.19 13.05
CA PRO A 258 -21.90 6.39 12.39
C PRO A 258 -20.46 6.87 12.63
N LEU A 259 -20.17 8.16 12.44
CA LEU A 259 -18.83 8.71 12.63
C LEU A 259 -18.40 8.67 14.10
N LEU A 260 -19.33 8.93 15.03
CA LEU A 260 -19.06 8.82 16.46
C LEU A 260 -18.77 7.38 16.89
N LEU A 261 -19.53 6.40 16.40
CA LEU A 261 -19.28 4.98 16.67
C LEU A 261 -17.92 4.55 16.10
N ALA A 262 -17.58 4.96 14.87
CA ALA A 262 -16.29 4.69 14.27
C ALA A 262 -15.13 5.27 15.10
N SER A 263 -15.27 6.52 15.53
CA SER A 263 -14.29 7.23 16.36
C SER A 263 -14.17 6.61 17.75
N ALA A 264 -15.27 6.16 18.34
CA ALA A 264 -15.29 5.48 19.63
C ALA A 264 -14.57 4.13 19.58
N VAL A 265 -14.73 3.36 18.49
CA VAL A 265 -14.00 2.11 18.28
C VAL A 265 -12.49 2.38 18.18
N SER A 266 -12.07 3.30 17.33
CA SER A 266 -10.64 3.68 17.19
C SER A 266 -10.06 4.23 18.50
N GLY A 267 -10.81 5.08 19.20
CA GLY A 267 -10.41 5.65 20.49
C GLY A 267 -10.30 4.61 21.60
N GLY A 268 -11.26 3.68 21.69
CA GLY A 268 -11.24 2.57 22.64
C GLY A 268 -10.02 1.66 22.43
N LEU A 269 -9.69 1.33 21.17
CA LEU A 269 -8.48 0.58 20.85
C LEU A 269 -7.20 1.32 21.24
N THR A 270 -7.17 2.64 21.08
CA THR A 270 -6.06 3.49 21.52
C THR A 270 -5.91 3.46 23.04
N LEU A 271 -7.01 3.54 23.79
CA LEU A 271 -7.02 3.42 25.25
C LEU A 271 -6.49 2.06 25.73
N VAL A 272 -6.90 0.96 25.09
CA VAL A 272 -6.34 -0.37 25.39
C VAL A 272 -4.82 -0.37 25.17
N GLY A 273 -4.34 0.26 24.09
CA GLY A 273 -2.90 0.47 23.86
C GLY A 273 -2.20 1.22 24.98
N VAL A 274 -2.82 2.28 25.50
CA VAL A 274 -2.32 3.05 26.66
C VAL A 274 -2.27 2.22 27.92
N VAL A 275 -3.31 1.42 28.20
CA VAL A 275 -3.33 0.51 29.36
C VAL A 275 -2.16 -0.47 29.30
N TYR A 276 -1.94 -1.13 28.16
CA TYR A 276 -0.79 -2.03 28.00
C TYR A 276 0.56 -1.31 28.07
N LEU A 277 0.61 -0.02 27.71
CA LEU A 277 1.81 0.80 27.85
C LEU A 277 2.12 1.06 29.34
N ILE A 278 1.10 1.36 30.15
CA ILE A 278 1.21 1.54 31.61
C ILE A 278 1.60 0.22 32.28
N LEU A 279 1.04 -0.90 31.83
CA LEU A 279 1.38 -2.26 32.27
C LEU A 279 2.78 -2.72 31.80
N ARG A 280 3.60 -1.83 31.23
CA ARG A 280 4.97 -2.07 30.74
C ARG A 280 5.07 -3.16 29.66
N SER A 281 3.98 -3.50 28.98
CA SER A 281 3.98 -4.47 27.89
C SER A 281 4.06 -3.76 26.53
N ARG A 282 5.28 -3.30 26.18
CA ARG A 282 5.53 -2.48 24.98
C ARG A 282 5.03 -3.14 23.70
N ALA A 283 5.30 -4.43 23.50
CA ALA A 283 4.87 -5.16 22.31
C ALA A 283 3.34 -5.20 22.17
N HIS A 284 2.61 -5.41 23.27
CA HIS A 284 1.14 -5.42 23.27
C HIS A 284 0.57 -4.03 23.02
N ALA A 285 1.13 -3.00 23.66
CA ALA A 285 0.74 -1.60 23.45
C ALA A 285 0.85 -1.21 21.97
N LEU A 286 2.01 -1.48 21.34
CA LEU A 286 2.24 -1.18 19.93
C LEU A 286 1.27 -1.94 18.99
N ARG A 287 0.90 -3.18 19.33
CA ARG A 287 -0.10 -3.94 18.55
C ARG A 287 -1.48 -3.29 18.62
N TRP A 288 -1.90 -2.80 19.78
CA TRP A 288 -3.19 -2.13 19.93
C TRP A 288 -3.21 -0.74 19.28
N PHE A 289 -2.12 0.03 19.36
CA PHE A 289 -1.99 1.28 18.60
C PHE A 289 -2.04 1.04 17.08
N ARG A 290 -1.39 -0.01 16.59
CA ARG A 290 -1.52 -0.41 15.19
C ARG A 290 -2.98 -0.74 14.83
N ARG A 291 -3.70 -1.48 15.69
CA ARG A 291 -5.11 -1.82 15.48
C ARG A 291 -6.01 -0.59 15.50
N SER A 292 -5.75 0.38 16.36
CA SER A 292 -6.53 1.62 16.39
C SER A 292 -6.36 2.43 15.13
N ILE A 293 -5.13 2.59 14.63
CA ILE A 293 -4.87 3.28 13.35
C ILE A 293 -5.54 2.56 12.19
N LEU A 294 -5.47 1.23 12.15
CA LEU A 294 -6.20 0.47 11.13
C LEU A 294 -7.71 0.73 11.25
N ALA A 295 -8.29 0.67 12.44
CA ALA A 295 -9.71 1.00 12.64
C ALA A 295 -10.05 2.43 12.21
N SER A 296 -9.16 3.40 12.45
CA SER A 296 -9.28 4.79 11.96
C SER A 296 -9.39 4.82 10.43
N ILE A 297 -8.42 4.23 9.73
CA ILE A 297 -8.39 4.12 8.27
C ILE A 297 -9.67 3.43 7.74
N PHE A 298 -10.11 2.33 8.35
CA PHE A 298 -11.27 1.59 7.82
C PHE A 298 -12.62 2.22 8.12
N LEU A 299 -12.76 2.83 9.29
CA LEU A 299 -14.05 3.28 9.79
C LEU A 299 -14.14 4.79 9.82
N THR A 300 -13.18 5.47 10.45
CA THR A 300 -13.24 6.93 10.63
C THR A 300 -12.99 7.64 9.31
N ASP A 301 -11.91 7.31 8.61
CA ASP A 301 -11.55 7.94 7.34
C ASP A 301 -12.60 7.71 6.27
N LEU A 302 -13.33 6.58 6.28
CA LEU A 302 -14.46 6.35 5.37
C LEU A 302 -15.49 7.48 5.45
N PHE A 303 -15.91 7.84 6.67
CA PHE A 303 -16.84 8.92 6.90
C PHE A 303 -16.18 10.29 6.67
N THR A 304 -14.90 10.46 7.06
CA THR A 304 -14.17 11.70 6.77
C THR A 304 -14.09 11.97 5.25
N PHE A 305 -13.83 10.95 4.42
CA PHE A 305 -13.86 11.07 2.96
C PHE A 305 -15.27 11.33 2.41
N TYR A 306 -16.30 10.80 3.07
CA TYR A 306 -17.69 11.09 2.72
C TYR A 306 -18.05 12.57 2.91
N TYR A 307 -17.64 13.18 4.03
CA TYR A 307 -17.97 14.58 4.34
C TYR A 307 -16.99 15.60 3.78
N GLN A 308 -15.69 15.36 3.96
CA GLN A 308 -14.62 16.30 3.66
C GLN A 308 -13.93 16.04 2.32
N GLN A 309 -14.23 14.91 1.66
CA GLN A 309 -13.68 14.56 0.34
C GLN A 309 -12.14 14.62 0.32
N LEU A 310 -11.56 15.53 -0.47
CA LEU A 310 -10.11 15.71 -0.55
C LEU A 310 -9.48 16.25 0.74
N GLY A 311 -10.26 16.89 1.62
CA GLY A 311 -9.79 17.33 2.95
C GLY A 311 -9.31 16.17 3.81
N ALA A 312 -9.92 14.99 3.65
CA ALA A 312 -9.56 13.77 4.39
C ALA A 312 -8.21 13.16 3.98
N VAL A 313 -7.62 13.58 2.85
CA VAL A 313 -6.34 13.05 2.37
C VAL A 313 -5.21 13.37 3.34
N ALA A 314 -5.25 14.53 4.00
CA ALA A 314 -4.26 14.90 5.00
C ALA A 314 -4.33 13.98 6.24
N ASP A 315 -5.54 13.67 6.70
CA ASP A 315 -5.74 12.76 7.84
C ASP A 315 -5.29 11.34 7.53
N LEU A 316 -5.63 10.82 6.35
CA LEU A 316 -5.17 9.53 5.87
C LEU A 316 -3.63 9.49 5.76
N ALA A 317 -3.00 10.56 5.26
CA ALA A 317 -1.55 10.62 5.17
C ALA A 317 -0.88 10.52 6.55
N VAL A 318 -1.44 11.20 7.55
CA VAL A 318 -0.98 11.06 8.95
C VAL A 318 -1.20 9.64 9.46
N ASP A 319 -2.34 9.02 9.20
CA ASP A 319 -2.63 7.64 9.59
C ASP A 319 -1.65 6.64 8.98
N LEU A 320 -1.32 6.79 7.69
CA LEU A 320 -0.32 5.96 7.01
C LEU A 320 1.09 6.15 7.59
N ILE A 321 1.47 7.39 7.93
CA ILE A 321 2.76 7.67 8.58
C ILE A 321 2.81 7.02 9.96
N LEU A 322 1.76 7.17 10.77
CA LEU A 322 1.67 6.54 12.08
C LEU A 322 1.73 5.02 11.94
N LEU A 323 1.00 4.43 11.00
CA LEU A 323 1.03 2.99 10.72
C LEU A 323 2.44 2.51 10.41
N ALA A 324 3.16 3.21 9.52
CA ALA A 324 4.54 2.88 9.17
C ALA A 324 5.49 2.98 10.38
N VAL A 325 5.32 4.00 11.24
CA VAL A 325 6.08 4.14 12.49
C VAL A 325 5.82 2.95 13.42
N PHE A 326 4.55 2.61 13.67
CA PHE A 326 4.20 1.52 14.58
C PHE A 326 4.63 0.15 14.05
N GLU A 327 4.56 -0.08 12.73
CA GLU A 327 5.12 -1.30 12.11
C GLU A 327 6.64 -1.38 12.30
N ALA A 328 7.37 -0.28 12.05
CA ALA A 328 8.82 -0.24 12.25
C ALA A 328 9.22 -0.46 13.73
N LEU A 329 8.46 0.10 14.67
CA LEU A 329 8.67 -0.09 16.11
C LEU A 329 8.39 -1.53 16.55
N LEU A 330 7.30 -2.14 16.04
CA LEU A 330 6.99 -3.54 16.30
C LEU A 330 8.10 -4.45 15.78
N GLU A 331 8.57 -4.23 14.56
CA GLU A 331 9.64 -5.05 13.97
C GLU A 331 10.96 -4.89 14.73
N ALA A 332 11.27 -3.68 15.21
CA ALA A 332 12.43 -3.43 16.07
C ALA A 332 12.32 -4.17 17.41
N GLU A 333 11.12 -4.24 17.99
CA GLU A 333 10.88 -4.96 19.24
C GLU A 333 11.02 -6.48 19.08
N HIS A 334 10.47 -7.07 18.00
CA HIS A 334 10.65 -8.50 17.71
C HIS A 334 12.13 -8.86 17.51
N ARG A 335 12.89 -8.00 16.82
CA ARG A 335 14.34 -8.19 16.65
C ARG A 335 15.12 -8.10 17.96
N ARG A 336 14.65 -7.33 18.95
CA ARG A 336 15.25 -7.28 20.28
C ARG A 336 14.94 -8.54 21.09
N ALA A 337 13.68 -8.98 21.09
CA ALA A 337 13.27 -10.20 21.78
C ALA A 337 14.05 -11.43 21.28
N GLY A 338 14.14 -11.62 19.96
CA GLY A 338 14.88 -12.75 19.38
C GLY A 338 16.40 -12.70 19.58
N ARG A 339 16.99 -11.51 19.84
CA ARG A 339 18.42 -11.40 20.21
C ARG A 339 18.67 -11.80 21.66
N VAL A 340 17.77 -11.45 22.57
CA VAL A 340 17.88 -11.81 24.00
C VAL A 340 17.78 -13.32 24.18
N GLU A 341 16.86 -13.98 23.46
CA GLU A 341 16.74 -15.45 23.46
C GLU A 341 18.00 -16.14 22.89
N ALA A 342 18.59 -15.62 21.81
CA ALA A 342 19.81 -16.18 21.22
C ALA A 342 21.09 -15.96 22.03
N THR A 343 21.08 -15.02 22.99
CA THR A 343 22.20 -14.81 23.93
C THR A 343 22.03 -15.54 25.26
N ALA A 344 20.84 -16.10 25.52
CA ALA A 344 20.48 -16.78 26.76
C ALA A 344 20.43 -18.31 26.65
N GLY A 345 20.51 -18.86 25.44
CA GLY A 345 20.74 -20.27 25.14
C GLY A 345 22.14 -20.47 24.60
#